data_AF-A0AB74BT53-F1
#
_entry.id   AF-A0AB74BT53-F1
#
_cell.length_a   1.000
_cell.length_b   1.000
_cell.length_c   1.000
_cell.angle_alpha   90.00
_cell.angle_beta   90.00
_cell.angle_gamma   90.00
#
_symmetry.space_group_name_H-M   'P 1'
#
loop_
_entity.id
_entity.type
_entity.pdbx_description
1 polymer ?
#
loop_
_entity_poly.entity_id
_entity_poly.type
_entity_poly.pdbx_seq_one_letter_code
_entity_poly.pdbx_strand_id
1 'polypeptide(L)'
;MNHKFASSNKHALRIKNHLNAQEDIEDGKPPFSACTTDREAWRLVVEKDLGRLKWKYLNTQNERDSRPQDLVSRFFLGLPLAIPDSEATKSPSQSISNGLRFHSRLQVAGRGCWADDLKCIVFVTPMLIMSWYITGAEIDEAYAIELANYLFTIQDPTDGGFPTHIGGKTTLMGTMLIYVALRLMGIPSDEKHLIKARACFLEMGGAVYLPSWAKFWLSLFGLYGWEGTDPYPVELWYDFVLPLFLPGFFPNDLPSTNGISQNTKASP
;
A
#
# COMPACT_ATOMS: atom_id res chain seq x y z
N MET A 1 -32.96 -4.38 -26.41
CA MET A 1 -33.18 -3.67 -25.13
C MET A 1 -31.83 -3.16 -24.68
N ASN A 2 -31.62 -1.85 -24.84
CA ASN A 2 -30.32 -1.19 -24.78
C ASN A 2 -29.87 -1.01 -23.33
N HIS A 3 -28.76 -1.65 -22.94
CA HIS A 3 -28.03 -1.28 -21.73
C HIS A 3 -27.09 -0.13 -22.06
N LYS A 4 -27.39 1.05 -21.51
CA LYS A 4 -26.50 2.20 -21.46
C LYS A 4 -25.29 1.85 -20.58
N PHE A 5 -24.13 1.59 -21.17
CA PHE A 5 -22.83 1.63 -20.49
C PHE A 5 -22.15 2.96 -20.79
N ALA A 6 -22.71 4.03 -20.24
CA ALA A 6 -22.07 5.35 -20.19
C ALA A 6 -22.51 6.00 -18.88
N SER A 7 -21.92 5.55 -17.78
CA SER A 7 -21.89 6.33 -16.54
C SER A 7 -20.45 6.33 -16.08
N SER A 8 -19.81 7.49 -16.17
CA SER A 8 -18.75 7.85 -15.22
C SER A 8 -19.19 7.35 -13.84
N ASN A 9 -18.44 6.41 -13.28
CA ASN A 9 -18.83 5.74 -12.05
C ASN A 9 -18.74 6.77 -10.93
N LYS A 10 -19.89 7.36 -10.55
CA LYS A 10 -19.97 8.47 -9.57
C LYS A 10 -19.31 8.14 -8.22
N HIS A 11 -19.09 6.85 -7.97
CA HIS A 11 -18.52 6.29 -6.76
C HIS A 11 -17.07 5.78 -6.94
N ALA A 12 -16.38 6.20 -7.99
CA ALA A 12 -14.98 5.90 -8.21
C ALA A 12 -14.06 7.03 -7.74
N LEU A 13 -12.81 6.66 -7.45
CA LEU A 13 -11.71 7.56 -7.14
C LEU A 13 -11.48 8.53 -8.31
N ARG A 14 -11.14 9.79 -7.99
CA ARG A 14 -10.82 10.79 -9.00
C ARG A 14 -9.42 10.53 -9.54
N ILE A 15 -9.36 10.15 -10.81
CA ILE A 15 -8.11 9.91 -11.51
C ILE A 15 -7.81 11.12 -12.40
N LYS A 16 -6.54 11.52 -12.45
CA LYS A 16 -6.01 12.55 -13.35
C LYS A 16 -4.81 12.02 -14.13
N ASN A 17 -4.31 12.82 -15.06
CA ASN A 17 -3.13 12.48 -15.89
C ASN A 17 -3.29 11.11 -16.56
N HIS A 18 -4.42 10.93 -17.27
CA HIS A 18 -4.76 9.66 -17.90
C HIS A 18 -3.72 9.22 -18.93
N LEU A 19 -3.32 7.96 -18.85
CA LEU A 19 -2.42 7.29 -19.78
C LEU A 19 -3.21 6.94 -21.04
N ASN A 20 -2.75 7.44 -22.20
CA ASN A 20 -3.39 7.31 -23.51
C ASN A 20 -4.78 7.98 -23.61
N ALA A 21 -4.82 9.30 -23.55
CA ALA A 21 -6.02 10.12 -23.83
C ALA A 21 -6.48 10.10 -25.31
N GLN A 22 -6.04 9.12 -26.11
CA GLN A 22 -6.51 8.87 -27.47
C GLN A 22 -6.96 7.42 -27.56
N GLU A 23 -8.23 7.21 -27.19
CA GLU A 23 -9.20 6.30 -27.81
C GLU A 23 -10.37 6.15 -26.83
N ASP A 24 -11.31 7.10 -26.90
CA ASP A 24 -12.69 6.92 -26.46
C ASP A 24 -13.37 5.87 -27.38
N ILE A 25 -12.88 4.63 -27.32
CA ILE A 25 -13.59 3.47 -27.86
C ILE A 25 -14.30 2.85 -26.65
N GLU A 26 -15.59 3.14 -26.53
CA GLU A 26 -16.48 2.64 -25.46
C GLU A 26 -16.50 1.10 -25.36
N ASP A 27 -15.98 0.38 -26.37
CA ASP A 27 -15.83 -1.08 -26.42
C ASP A 27 -14.36 -1.48 -26.68
N GLY A 28 -13.49 -1.46 -25.66
CA GLY A 28 -12.13 -2.00 -25.85
C GLY A 28 -11.06 -1.68 -24.82
N LYS A 29 -11.28 -0.75 -23.87
CA LYS A 29 -10.28 -0.49 -22.83
C LYS A 29 -10.08 -1.78 -22.01
N PRO A 30 -8.84 -2.31 -21.89
CA PRO A 30 -8.60 -3.51 -21.11
C PRO A 30 -9.08 -3.29 -19.66
N PRO A 31 -9.54 -4.35 -18.97
CA PRO A 31 -9.92 -4.23 -17.57
C PRO A 31 -8.73 -3.67 -16.78
N PHE A 32 -9.01 -2.91 -15.72
CA PHE A 32 -7.96 -2.25 -14.94
C PHE A 32 -6.88 -3.22 -14.43
N SER A 33 -7.24 -4.49 -14.22
CA SER A 33 -6.32 -5.59 -13.87
C SER A 33 -5.38 -6.05 -14.98
N ALA A 34 -5.68 -5.72 -16.23
CA ALA A 34 -4.81 -5.99 -17.38
C ALA A 34 -3.95 -4.76 -17.76
N CYS A 35 -4.22 -3.60 -17.18
CA CYS A 35 -3.42 -2.41 -17.39
C CYS A 35 -2.05 -2.55 -16.71
N THR A 36 -0.98 -2.21 -17.42
CA THR A 36 0.37 -2.15 -16.87
C THR A 36 1.02 -0.84 -17.28
N THR A 37 1.85 -0.27 -16.42
CA THR A 37 2.63 0.91 -16.80
C THR A 37 3.98 0.51 -17.39
N ASP A 38 4.56 1.42 -18.18
CA ASP A 38 5.93 1.26 -18.66
C ASP A 38 6.92 1.50 -17.51
N ARG A 39 7.63 0.44 -17.09
CA ARG A 39 8.63 0.52 -16.03
C ARG A 39 9.78 1.47 -16.38
N GLU A 40 10.12 1.64 -17.66
CA GLU A 40 11.19 2.56 -18.08
C GLU A 40 10.78 4.04 -17.97
N ALA A 41 9.51 4.32 -17.72
CA ALA A 41 8.98 5.67 -17.52
C ALA A 41 9.04 6.15 -16.05
N TRP A 42 9.25 5.24 -15.09
CA TRP A 42 9.30 5.58 -13.67
C TRP A 42 10.67 6.10 -13.24
N ARG A 43 10.68 7.12 -12.38
CA ARG A 43 11.87 7.70 -11.74
C ARG A 43 11.67 7.79 -10.24
N LEU A 44 12.64 7.32 -9.46
CA LEU A 44 12.76 7.65 -8.05
C LEU A 44 13.41 9.03 -7.94
N VAL A 45 12.62 10.01 -7.50
CA VAL A 45 13.02 11.42 -7.44
C VAL A 45 13.17 11.85 -5.99
N VAL A 46 14.21 12.63 -5.74
CA VAL A 46 14.40 13.36 -4.48
C VAL A 46 13.66 14.69 -4.58
N GLU A 47 12.70 14.94 -3.69
CA GLU A 47 12.05 16.25 -3.60
C GLU A 47 13.01 17.30 -3.00
N LYS A 48 12.89 18.55 -3.46
CA LYS A 48 13.85 19.63 -3.19
C LYS A 48 14.00 19.92 -1.70
N ASP A 49 12.91 19.92 -0.93
CA ASP A 49 12.91 20.57 0.39
C ASP A 49 13.15 19.62 1.56
N LEU A 50 12.65 18.39 1.50
CA LEU A 50 12.61 17.48 2.66
C LEU A 50 13.43 16.20 2.51
N GLY A 51 14.16 16.02 1.40
CA GLY A 51 14.87 14.78 1.13
C GLY A 51 13.97 13.56 0.95
N ARG A 52 12.68 13.79 0.78
CA ARG A 52 11.68 12.76 0.52
C ARG A 52 11.95 12.10 -0.82
N LEU A 53 11.94 10.77 -0.82
CA LEU A 53 11.93 9.96 -2.02
C LEU A 53 10.49 9.79 -2.50
N LYS A 54 10.29 9.98 -3.80
CA LYS A 54 8.99 9.85 -4.44
C LYS A 54 9.16 9.22 -5.82
N TRP A 55 8.29 8.29 -6.17
CA TRP A 55 8.20 7.82 -7.55
C TRP A 55 7.50 8.88 -8.41
N LYS A 56 8.01 9.14 -9.62
CA LYS A 56 7.37 9.98 -10.63
C LYS A 56 7.29 9.20 -11.94
N TYR A 57 6.10 9.10 -12.51
CA TYR A 57 5.89 8.57 -13.85
C TYR A 57 6.06 9.69 -14.89
N LEU A 58 6.83 9.43 -15.95
CA LEU A 58 7.10 10.40 -17.02
C LEU A 58 6.29 10.05 -18.27
N ASN A 59 5.30 10.88 -18.58
CA ASN A 59 4.33 10.62 -19.66
C ASN A 59 4.91 10.89 -21.04
N THR A 60 5.78 11.90 -21.17
CA THR A 60 6.26 12.37 -22.48
C THR A 60 7.69 11.93 -22.73
N GLN A 61 8.03 11.69 -24.01
CA GLN A 61 9.40 11.34 -24.39
C GLN A 61 10.39 12.45 -24.03
N ASN A 62 10.01 13.72 -24.22
CA ASN A 62 10.84 14.87 -23.85
C ASN A 62 11.21 14.87 -22.35
N GLU A 63 10.26 14.54 -21.46
CA GLU A 63 10.56 14.41 -20.03
C GLU A 63 11.53 13.26 -19.76
N ARG A 64 11.33 12.11 -20.43
CA ARG A 64 12.19 10.92 -20.29
C ARG A 64 13.62 11.20 -20.76
N ASP A 65 13.78 11.95 -21.85
CA ASP A 65 15.07 12.35 -22.41
C ASP A 65 15.79 13.35 -21.49
N SER A 66 15.04 14.32 -20.94
CA SER A 66 15.60 15.31 -19.99
C SER A 66 16.07 14.69 -18.67
N ARG A 67 15.51 13.52 -18.31
CA ARG A 67 15.79 12.84 -17.05
C ARG A 67 15.97 11.33 -17.28
N PRO A 68 17.18 10.89 -17.64
CA PRO A 68 17.45 9.47 -17.84
C PRO A 68 17.21 8.67 -16.55
N GLN A 69 16.86 7.39 -16.71
CA GLN A 69 16.59 6.51 -15.58
C GLN A 69 17.91 6.15 -14.87
N ASP A 70 17.99 6.47 -13.59
CA ASP A 70 19.16 6.18 -12.78
C ASP A 70 19.19 4.73 -12.30
N LEU A 71 20.37 4.29 -11.87
CA LEU A 71 20.64 2.94 -11.40
C LEU A 71 19.73 2.54 -10.24
N VAL A 72 19.49 3.44 -9.29
CA VAL A 72 18.64 3.19 -8.12
C VAL A 72 17.20 2.92 -8.57
N SER A 73 16.64 3.74 -9.47
CA SER A 73 15.32 3.47 -10.04
C SER A 73 15.26 2.11 -10.71
N ARG A 74 16.26 1.77 -11.55
CA ARG A 74 16.31 0.49 -12.25
C ARG A 74 16.35 -0.70 -11.30
N PHE A 75 17.14 -0.60 -10.23
CA PHE A 75 17.23 -1.63 -9.20
C PHE A 75 15.87 -1.93 -8.57
N PHE A 76 15.16 -0.90 -8.08
CA PHE A 76 13.85 -1.09 -7.43
C PHE A 76 12.74 -1.52 -8.40
N LEU A 77 12.87 -1.23 -9.69
CA LEU A 77 11.92 -1.66 -10.73
C LEU A 77 12.24 -3.06 -11.29
N GLY A 78 13.33 -3.69 -10.84
CA GLY A 78 13.80 -4.98 -11.34
C GLY A 78 14.25 -4.94 -12.81
N LEU A 79 14.70 -3.78 -13.29
CA LEU A 79 15.21 -3.60 -14.65
C LEU A 79 16.70 -3.97 -14.72
N PRO A 80 17.21 -4.45 -15.87
CA PRO A 80 18.62 -4.77 -16.01
C PRO A 80 19.52 -3.59 -15.66
N LEU A 81 20.42 -3.80 -14.70
CA LEU A 81 21.45 -2.83 -14.37
C LEU A 81 22.52 -2.96 -15.46
N ALA A 82 22.84 -1.88 -16.18
CA ALA A 82 23.85 -1.86 -17.25
C ALA A 82 25.30 -2.00 -16.72
N ILE A 83 25.47 -2.81 -15.68
CA ILE A 83 26.69 -3.04 -14.94
C ILE A 83 26.95 -4.55 -15.00
N PRO A 84 28.16 -4.97 -15.39
CA PRO A 84 28.52 -6.38 -15.36
C PRO A 84 28.38 -6.94 -13.95
N ASP A 85 27.80 -8.14 -13.84
CA ASP A 85 27.86 -8.91 -12.61
C ASP A 85 29.33 -9.13 -12.22
N SER A 86 29.64 -8.96 -10.94
CA SER A 86 30.96 -9.29 -10.43
C SER A 86 31.20 -10.80 -10.54
N GLU A 87 32.43 -11.20 -10.84
CA GLU A 87 32.80 -12.61 -10.87
C GLU A 87 32.51 -13.32 -9.54
N ALA A 88 32.21 -14.62 -9.63
CA ALA A 88 31.99 -15.47 -8.47
C ALA A 88 33.20 -15.42 -7.52
N THR A 89 32.95 -15.07 -6.27
CA THR A 89 34.00 -14.82 -5.28
C THR A 89 34.60 -16.12 -4.76
N LYS A 90 35.91 -16.12 -4.51
CA LYS A 90 36.64 -17.27 -3.96
C LYS A 90 37.03 -17.09 -2.49
N SER A 91 36.84 -15.89 -1.95
CA SER A 91 37.14 -15.57 -0.55
C SER A 91 36.07 -14.68 0.10
N PRO A 92 35.94 -14.70 1.44
CA PRO A 92 35.07 -13.76 2.16
C PRO A 92 35.41 -12.29 1.91
N SER A 93 36.70 -11.95 1.81
CA SER A 93 37.15 -10.57 1.56
C SER A 93 36.70 -10.02 0.20
N GLN A 94 36.77 -10.86 -0.85
CA GLN A 94 36.24 -10.50 -2.17
C GLN A 94 34.71 -10.31 -2.13
N SER A 95 34.01 -11.14 -1.37
CA SER A 95 32.55 -11.05 -1.19
C SER A 95 32.15 -9.73 -0.53
N ILE A 96 32.86 -9.32 0.53
CA ILE A 96 32.65 -8.02 1.19
C ILE A 96 32.93 -6.86 0.23
N SER A 97 34.05 -6.91 -0.51
CA SER A 97 34.41 -5.85 -1.46
C SER A 97 33.37 -5.70 -2.57
N ASN A 98 32.90 -6.82 -3.13
CA ASN A 98 31.85 -6.83 -4.15
C ASN A 98 30.52 -6.32 -3.60
N GLY A 99 30.12 -6.75 -2.40
CA GLY A 99 28.90 -6.30 -1.74
C GLY A 99 28.92 -4.80 -1.44
N LEU A 100 30.03 -4.27 -0.89
CA LEU A 100 30.19 -2.84 -0.63
C LEU A 100 30.18 -2.02 -1.91
N ARG A 101 30.82 -2.51 -2.98
CA ARG A 101 30.83 -1.85 -4.29
C ARG A 101 29.44 -1.81 -4.92
N PHE A 102 28.66 -2.88 -4.78
CA PHE A 102 27.28 -2.91 -5.22
C PHE A 102 26.41 -1.95 -4.40
N HIS A 103 26.49 -2.03 -3.07
CA HIS A 103 25.70 -1.21 -2.16
C HIS A 103 25.99 0.28 -2.29
N SER A 104 27.25 0.69 -2.51
CA SER A 104 27.60 2.10 -2.71
C SER A 104 27.04 2.69 -4.00
N ARG A 105 26.84 1.88 -5.04
CA ARG A 105 26.18 2.29 -6.29
C ARG A 105 24.68 2.55 -6.12
N LEU A 106 24.07 1.96 -5.09
CA LEU A 106 22.65 2.15 -4.77
C LEU A 106 22.39 3.36 -3.88
N GLN A 107 23.43 4.12 -3.50
CA GLN A 107 23.26 5.34 -2.74
C GLN A 107 22.53 6.39 -3.59
N VAL A 108 21.49 7.01 -3.03
CA VAL A 108 20.69 8.02 -3.72
C VAL A 108 21.54 9.27 -3.98
N ALA A 109 21.70 9.59 -5.26
CA ALA A 109 22.49 10.74 -5.71
C ALA A 109 21.96 12.04 -5.09
N GLY A 110 22.87 12.86 -4.57
CA GLY A 110 22.57 14.18 -3.99
C GLY A 110 22.00 14.17 -2.57
N ARG A 111 21.77 13.01 -1.94
CA ARG A 111 21.33 12.93 -0.53
C ARG A 111 22.21 12.04 0.34
N GLY A 112 22.89 11.06 -0.24
CA GLY A 112 23.76 10.14 0.52
C GLY A 112 23.01 9.10 1.35
N CYS A 113 21.68 9.01 1.21
CA CYS A 113 20.85 7.98 1.84
C CYS A 113 20.69 6.73 0.95
N TRP A 114 20.15 5.67 1.53
CA TRP A 114 19.71 4.47 0.81
C TRP A 114 18.18 4.40 0.86
N ALA A 115 17.58 4.20 -0.30
CA ALA A 115 16.16 3.88 -0.39
C ALA A 115 15.95 2.44 0.07
N ASP A 116 14.76 2.15 0.59
CA ASP A 116 14.35 0.79 0.93
C ASP A 116 12.84 0.62 0.70
N ASP A 117 12.44 -0.62 0.45
CA ASP A 117 11.09 -1.00 0.14
C ASP A 117 10.38 -1.59 1.37
N LEU A 118 9.82 -0.71 2.19
CA LEU A 118 9.21 -1.09 3.47
C LEU A 118 7.77 -1.61 3.29
N LYS A 119 7.63 -2.82 2.74
CA LYS A 119 6.34 -3.46 2.45
C LYS A 119 5.82 -4.37 3.57
N CYS A 120 5.84 -3.93 4.83
CA CYS A 120 5.46 -4.82 5.93
C CYS A 120 3.93 -4.91 6.11
N ILE A 121 3.25 -3.76 6.15
CA ILE A 121 1.83 -3.66 6.52
C ILE A 121 1.00 -3.35 5.28
N VAL A 122 0.09 -4.25 4.92
CA VAL A 122 -0.68 -4.15 3.68
C VAL A 122 -1.97 -3.35 3.88
N PHE A 123 -2.61 -3.42 5.04
CA PHE A 123 -3.92 -2.77 5.27
C PHE A 123 -3.90 -1.23 5.22
N VAL A 124 -2.71 -0.60 5.28
CA VAL A 124 -2.57 0.86 5.18
C VAL A 124 -2.87 1.36 3.77
N THR A 125 -2.41 0.64 2.73
CA THR A 125 -2.62 1.01 1.33
C THR A 125 -4.11 1.13 0.95
N PRO A 126 -4.99 0.14 1.22
CA PRO A 126 -6.41 0.29 0.93
C PRO A 126 -7.07 1.39 1.77
N MET A 127 -6.65 1.59 3.03
CA MET A 127 -7.12 2.72 3.85
C MET A 127 -6.78 4.07 3.22
N LEU A 128 -5.58 4.23 2.65
CA LEU A 128 -5.19 5.45 1.95
C LEU A 128 -6.06 5.70 0.71
N ILE A 129 -6.35 4.66 -0.07
CA ILE A 129 -7.25 4.73 -1.23
C ILE A 129 -8.66 5.16 -0.79
N MET A 130 -9.16 4.57 0.30
CA MET A 130 -10.45 4.92 0.91
C MET A 130 -10.45 6.38 1.38
N SER A 131 -9.38 6.85 2.02
CA SER A 131 -9.23 8.26 2.42
C SER A 131 -9.22 9.20 1.23
N TRP A 132 -8.52 8.88 0.14
CA TRP A 132 -8.52 9.71 -1.06
C TRP A 132 -9.92 9.83 -1.67
N TYR A 133 -10.69 8.75 -1.68
CA TYR A 133 -12.08 8.81 -2.11
C TYR A 133 -12.91 9.75 -1.21
N ILE A 134 -12.86 9.57 0.11
CA ILE A 134 -13.63 10.39 1.07
C ILE A 134 -13.28 11.88 0.95
N THR A 135 -11.99 12.18 0.81
CA THR A 135 -11.48 13.56 0.71
C THR A 135 -11.62 14.17 -0.68
N GLY A 136 -11.98 13.37 -1.69
CA GLY A 136 -12.03 13.79 -3.09
C GLY A 136 -10.65 14.10 -3.68
N ALA A 137 -9.57 13.56 -3.10
CA ALA A 137 -8.22 13.72 -3.60
C ALA A 137 -8.03 13.03 -4.95
N GLU A 138 -7.20 13.62 -5.79
CA GLU A 138 -6.91 13.12 -7.14
C GLU A 138 -5.59 12.37 -7.20
N ILE A 139 -5.58 11.22 -7.86
CA ILE A 139 -4.39 10.40 -8.10
C ILE A 139 -4.10 10.30 -9.59
N ASP A 140 -2.82 10.27 -9.96
CA ASP A 140 -2.40 10.01 -11.33
C ASP A 140 -2.71 8.55 -11.73
N GLU A 141 -3.22 8.32 -12.95
CA GLU A 141 -3.65 6.98 -13.42
C GLU A 141 -2.53 5.93 -13.31
N ALA A 142 -1.28 6.32 -13.59
CA ALA A 142 -0.12 5.42 -13.47
C ALA A 142 0.03 4.82 -12.06
N TYR A 143 -0.23 5.59 -11.00
CA TYR A 143 -0.13 5.10 -9.63
C TYR A 143 -1.32 4.22 -9.28
N ALA A 144 -2.51 4.58 -9.75
CA ALA A 144 -3.70 3.76 -9.53
C ALA A 144 -3.51 2.37 -10.16
N ILE A 145 -2.99 2.30 -11.39
CA ILE A 145 -2.69 1.04 -12.09
C ILE A 145 -1.70 0.18 -11.28
N GLU A 146 -0.55 0.74 -10.90
CA GLU A 146 0.46 -0.02 -10.15
C GLU A 146 0.00 -0.41 -8.74
N LEU A 147 -0.84 0.40 -8.09
CA LEU A 147 -1.46 0.06 -6.82
C LEU A 147 -2.42 -1.13 -6.96
N ALA A 148 -3.28 -1.14 -7.98
CA ALA A 148 -4.15 -2.30 -8.21
C ALA A 148 -3.35 -3.55 -8.58
N ASN A 149 -2.36 -3.43 -9.46
CA ASN A 149 -1.48 -4.55 -9.81
C ASN A 149 -0.80 -5.14 -8.58
N TYR A 150 -0.25 -4.28 -7.72
CA TYR A 150 0.31 -4.71 -6.43
C TYR A 150 -0.73 -5.44 -5.57
N LEU A 151 -1.93 -4.88 -5.41
CA LEU A 151 -3.01 -5.51 -4.64
C LEU A 151 -3.44 -6.86 -5.24
N PHE A 152 -3.44 -7.03 -6.56
CA PHE A 152 -3.72 -8.33 -7.16
C PHE A 152 -2.60 -9.35 -6.93
N THR A 153 -1.33 -8.91 -6.87
CA THR A 153 -0.21 -9.82 -6.63
C THR A 153 -0.20 -10.45 -5.24
N ILE A 154 -0.82 -9.79 -4.26
CA ILE A 154 -0.91 -10.27 -2.88
C ILE A 154 -2.15 -11.13 -2.61
N GLN A 155 -3.04 -11.29 -3.60
CA GLN A 155 -4.23 -12.12 -3.44
C GLN A 155 -3.83 -13.59 -3.29
N ASP A 156 -4.43 -14.28 -2.31
CA ASP A 156 -4.17 -15.71 -2.16
C ASP A 156 -4.76 -16.47 -3.37
N PRO A 157 -3.96 -17.31 -4.05
CA PRO A 157 -4.41 -17.99 -5.26
C PRO A 157 -5.45 -19.09 -4.99
N THR A 158 -5.51 -19.60 -3.76
CA THR A 158 -6.32 -20.73 -3.32
C THR A 158 -7.69 -20.27 -2.87
N ASP A 159 -7.75 -19.42 -1.83
CA ASP A 159 -9.01 -18.94 -1.26
C ASP A 159 -9.49 -17.63 -1.90
N GLY A 160 -8.60 -16.86 -2.53
CA GLY A 160 -8.94 -15.59 -3.17
C GLY A 160 -9.15 -14.42 -2.22
N GLY A 161 -8.86 -14.58 -0.93
CA GLY A 161 -8.86 -13.50 0.03
C GLY A 161 -7.52 -12.74 0.07
N PHE A 162 -7.40 -11.87 1.06
CA PHE A 162 -6.23 -11.01 1.21
C PHE A 162 -5.70 -10.95 2.65
N PRO A 163 -4.38 -10.84 2.83
CA PRO A 163 -3.76 -10.73 4.15
C PRO A 163 -3.72 -9.28 4.66
N THR A 164 -3.41 -9.11 5.95
CA THR A 164 -3.14 -7.79 6.57
C THR A 164 -1.69 -7.34 6.46
N HIS A 165 -0.78 -8.27 6.23
CA HIS A 165 0.66 -8.06 6.12
C HIS A 165 1.24 -9.01 5.07
N ILE A 166 2.40 -8.68 4.49
CA ILE A 166 3.02 -9.52 3.46
C ILE A 166 3.42 -10.88 4.03
N GLY A 167 3.16 -11.94 3.27
CA GLY A 167 3.43 -13.33 3.68
C GLY A 167 2.44 -13.88 4.71
N GLY A 168 1.47 -13.07 5.15
CA GLY A 168 0.40 -13.51 6.03
C GLY A 168 -0.66 -14.35 5.30
N LYS A 169 -1.51 -15.01 6.08
CA LYS A 169 -2.70 -15.70 5.57
C LYS A 169 -3.84 -14.72 5.32
N THR A 170 -4.82 -15.15 4.53
CA THR A 170 -6.09 -14.45 4.34
C THR A 170 -6.77 -14.10 5.66
N THR A 171 -7.36 -12.90 5.73
CA THR A 171 -8.09 -12.39 6.90
C THR A 171 -9.37 -11.67 6.49
N LEU A 172 -10.38 -11.64 7.36
CA LEU A 172 -11.64 -10.91 7.09
C LEU A 172 -11.38 -9.43 6.80
N MET A 173 -10.54 -8.80 7.63
CA MET A 173 -10.22 -7.38 7.53
C MET A 173 -9.42 -7.08 6.25
N GLY A 174 -8.36 -7.85 5.96
CA GLY A 174 -7.56 -7.66 4.75
C GLY A 174 -8.42 -7.81 3.49
N THR A 175 -9.22 -8.87 3.42
CA THR A 175 -10.12 -9.11 2.29
C THR A 175 -11.13 -7.98 2.11
N MET A 176 -11.76 -7.51 3.19
CA MET A 176 -12.71 -6.40 3.12
C MET A 176 -12.06 -5.12 2.63
N LEU A 177 -10.95 -4.69 3.25
CA LEU A 177 -10.32 -3.40 2.94
C LEU A 177 -9.84 -3.35 1.49
N ILE A 178 -9.18 -4.43 1.03
CA ILE A 178 -8.66 -4.50 -0.34
C ILE A 178 -9.80 -4.61 -1.35
N TYR A 179 -10.83 -5.41 -1.07
CA TYR A 179 -12.01 -5.48 -1.94
C TYR A 179 -12.65 -4.10 -2.12
N VAL A 180 -12.90 -3.38 -1.02
CA VAL A 180 -13.49 -2.03 -1.08
C VAL A 180 -12.57 -1.05 -1.83
N ALA A 181 -11.26 -1.06 -1.56
CA ALA A 181 -10.32 -0.20 -2.26
C ALA A 181 -10.28 -0.47 -3.77
N LEU A 182 -10.26 -1.74 -4.20
CA LEU A 182 -10.32 -2.11 -5.62
C LEU A 182 -11.61 -1.62 -6.27
N ARG A 183 -12.76 -1.78 -5.59
CA ARG A 183 -14.06 -1.26 -6.04
C ARG A 183 -14.04 0.27 -6.22
N LEU A 184 -13.43 0.99 -5.28
CA LEU A 184 -13.28 2.45 -5.35
C LEU A 184 -12.35 2.88 -6.47
N MET A 185 -11.35 2.07 -6.86
CA MET A 185 -10.52 2.33 -8.03
C MET A 185 -11.23 2.06 -9.37
N GLY A 186 -12.52 1.68 -9.34
CA GLY A 186 -13.34 1.47 -10.54
C GLY A 186 -13.37 0.03 -11.04
N ILE A 187 -12.80 -0.91 -10.29
CA ILE A 187 -12.75 -2.33 -10.67
C ILE A 187 -14.16 -2.95 -10.50
N PRO A 188 -14.70 -3.60 -11.54
CA PRO A 188 -16.08 -4.07 -11.52
C PRO A 188 -16.22 -5.36 -10.69
N SER A 189 -17.39 -5.58 -10.10
CA SER A 189 -17.61 -6.60 -9.04
C SER A 189 -17.74 -8.02 -9.57
N ASP A 190 -17.92 -8.13 -10.89
CA ASP A 190 -17.93 -9.33 -11.70
C ASP A 190 -16.53 -9.70 -12.20
N GLU A 191 -15.51 -8.90 -11.89
CA GLU A 191 -14.15 -9.27 -12.17
C GLU A 191 -13.73 -10.51 -11.36
N LYS A 192 -13.03 -11.44 -12.00
CA LYS A 192 -12.63 -12.74 -11.43
C LYS A 192 -11.98 -12.62 -10.06
N HIS A 193 -11.05 -11.67 -9.89
CA HIS A 193 -10.37 -11.42 -8.62
C HIS A 193 -11.35 -11.01 -7.51
N LEU A 194 -12.31 -10.13 -7.83
CA LEU A 194 -13.28 -9.60 -6.87
C LEU A 194 -14.38 -10.62 -6.55
N ILE A 195 -14.79 -11.44 -7.51
CA ILE A 195 -15.73 -12.54 -7.26
C ILE A 195 -15.15 -13.49 -6.21
N LYS A 196 -13.89 -13.91 -6.38
CA LYS A 196 -13.22 -14.80 -5.43
C LYS A 196 -13.09 -14.17 -4.04
N ALA A 197 -12.63 -12.92 -3.97
CA ALA A 197 -12.51 -12.19 -2.71
C ALA A 197 -13.85 -12.04 -1.99
N ARG A 198 -14.93 -11.77 -2.74
CA ARG A 198 -16.30 -11.70 -2.18
C ARG A 198 -16.75 -13.07 -1.66
N ALA A 199 -16.52 -14.15 -2.40
CA ALA A 199 -16.87 -15.50 -1.97
C ALA A 199 -16.14 -15.88 -0.67
N CYS A 200 -14.82 -15.67 -0.63
CA CYS A 200 -13.99 -15.88 0.56
C CYS A 200 -14.49 -15.07 1.77
N PHE A 201 -14.78 -13.78 1.57
CA PHE A 201 -15.29 -12.91 2.63
C PHE A 201 -16.62 -13.41 3.22
N LEU A 202 -17.53 -13.88 2.37
CA LEU A 202 -18.82 -14.42 2.80
C LEU A 202 -18.68 -15.77 3.52
N GLU A 203 -17.79 -16.65 3.03
CA GLU A 203 -17.49 -17.94 3.66
C GLU A 203 -16.92 -17.77 5.07
N MET A 204 -16.12 -16.72 5.28
CA MET A 204 -15.55 -16.37 6.57
C MET A 204 -16.55 -15.69 7.54
N GLY A 205 -17.82 -15.58 7.18
CA GLY A 205 -18.89 -15.01 8.01
C GLY A 205 -19.18 -13.52 7.78
N GLY A 206 -18.49 -12.89 6.83
CA GLY A 206 -18.79 -11.53 6.38
C GLY A 206 -18.53 -10.43 7.42
N ALA A 207 -19.25 -9.32 7.28
CA ALA A 207 -18.95 -8.07 7.99
C ALA A 207 -19.21 -8.12 9.50
N VAL A 208 -20.02 -9.07 9.99
CA VAL A 208 -20.39 -9.19 11.40
C VAL A 208 -19.17 -9.47 12.29
N TYR A 209 -18.25 -10.29 11.80
CA TYR A 209 -17.05 -10.73 12.52
C TYR A 209 -15.81 -9.85 12.27
N LEU A 210 -15.99 -8.71 11.61
CA LEU A 210 -14.91 -7.74 11.44
C LEU A 210 -14.49 -7.12 12.79
N PRO A 211 -13.19 -6.82 12.99
CA PRO A 211 -12.75 -6.04 14.13
C PRO A 211 -13.36 -4.63 14.09
N SER A 212 -13.49 -3.98 15.24
CA SER A 212 -14.16 -2.67 15.38
C SER A 212 -13.60 -1.60 14.46
N TRP A 213 -12.28 -1.53 14.32
CA TRP A 213 -11.61 -0.62 13.39
C TRP A 213 -12.03 -0.83 11.93
N ALA A 214 -12.24 -2.07 11.50
CA ALA A 214 -12.68 -2.37 10.15
C ALA A 214 -14.16 -2.01 9.92
N LYS A 215 -15.00 -2.17 10.95
CA LYS A 215 -16.41 -1.73 10.92
C LYS A 215 -16.51 -0.20 10.83
N PHE A 216 -15.67 0.53 11.57
CA PHE A 216 -15.56 1.99 11.47
C PHE A 216 -15.33 2.45 10.02
N TRP A 217 -14.39 1.81 9.30
CA TRP A 217 -14.16 2.13 7.89
C TRP A 217 -15.40 1.88 7.03
N LEU A 218 -16.08 0.74 7.18
CA LEU A 218 -17.32 0.49 6.42
C LEU A 218 -18.43 1.49 6.76
N SER A 219 -18.54 1.93 8.02
CA SER A 219 -19.52 2.93 8.44
C SER A 219 -19.27 4.31 7.83
N LEU A 220 -18.02 4.70 7.59
CA LEU A 220 -17.70 5.92 6.84
C LEU A 220 -18.27 5.91 5.41
N PHE A 221 -18.42 4.72 4.80
CA PHE A 221 -19.02 4.55 3.47
C PHE A 221 -20.53 4.27 3.51
N GLY A 222 -21.14 4.22 4.70
CA GLY A 222 -22.54 3.82 4.87
C GLY A 222 -22.81 2.35 4.53
N LEU A 223 -21.77 1.50 4.49
CA LEU A 223 -21.87 0.06 4.21
C LEU A 223 -22.13 -0.77 5.47
N TYR A 224 -22.02 -0.15 6.65
CA TYR A 224 -22.23 -0.78 7.95
C TYR A 224 -22.81 0.26 8.93
N GLY A 225 -23.82 -0.12 9.71
CA GLY A 225 -24.47 0.78 10.67
C GLY A 225 -23.54 1.19 11.81
N TRP A 226 -23.55 2.48 12.18
CA TRP A 226 -22.73 3.01 13.28
C TRP A 226 -23.09 2.36 14.63
N GLU A 227 -24.34 1.96 14.80
CA GLU A 227 -24.85 1.21 15.95
C GLU A 227 -24.18 -0.15 16.16
N GLY A 228 -23.55 -0.71 15.12
CA GLY A 228 -22.80 -1.96 15.21
C GLY A 228 -21.30 -1.77 15.46
N THR A 229 -20.84 -0.53 15.67
CA THR A 229 -19.44 -0.19 16.01
C THR A 229 -19.31 0.09 17.50
N ASP A 230 -18.12 -0.17 18.06
CA ASP A 230 -17.84 0.25 19.44
C ASP A 230 -17.88 1.79 19.51
N PRO A 231 -18.38 2.37 20.61
CA PRO A 231 -18.40 3.82 20.77
C PRO A 231 -16.97 4.37 20.78
N TYR A 232 -16.78 5.50 20.10
CA TYR A 232 -15.54 6.28 20.13
C TYR A 232 -15.78 7.54 20.98
N PRO A 233 -15.70 7.46 22.32
CA PRO A 233 -16.09 8.55 23.22
C PRO A 233 -15.11 9.73 23.10
N VAL A 234 -15.47 10.71 22.27
CA VAL A 234 -14.70 11.96 22.12
C VAL A 234 -14.68 12.77 23.42
N GLU A 235 -15.65 12.51 24.30
CA GLU A 235 -15.78 13.05 25.65
C GLU A 235 -14.57 12.70 26.53
N LEU A 236 -13.91 11.55 26.29
CA LEU A 236 -12.68 11.20 27.01
C LEU A 236 -11.58 12.25 26.80
N TRP A 237 -11.59 12.99 25.69
CA TRP A 237 -10.63 14.07 25.46
C TRP A 237 -10.93 15.32 26.29
N TYR A 238 -12.20 15.59 26.60
CA TYR A 238 -12.59 16.66 27.53
C TYR A 238 -12.17 16.32 28.96
N ASP A 239 -12.38 15.06 29.36
CA ASP A 239 -11.90 14.49 30.62
C ASP A 239 -10.39 14.18 30.61
N PHE A 240 -9.65 14.44 29.53
CA PHE A 240 -8.17 14.34 29.51
C PHE A 240 -7.51 15.69 29.83
N VAL A 241 -8.25 16.79 29.64
CA VAL A 241 -7.79 18.15 29.96
C VAL A 241 -8.03 18.48 31.44
N LEU A 242 -8.94 17.78 32.14
CA LEU A 242 -9.31 18.11 33.53
C LEU A 242 -8.64 17.30 34.67
N PRO A 243 -8.18 16.04 34.51
CA PRO A 243 -7.56 15.30 35.60
C PRO A 243 -6.16 14.81 35.22
N LEU A 244 -5.17 15.67 35.47
CA LEU A 244 -3.79 15.26 35.82
C LEU A 244 -3.72 14.44 37.14
N PHE A 245 -4.87 13.99 37.66
CA PHE A 245 -5.04 13.42 39.00
C PHE A 245 -5.79 12.08 39.04
N LEU A 246 -6.19 11.49 37.89
CA LEU A 246 -6.76 10.14 37.88
C LEU A 246 -5.68 9.11 37.52
N PRO A 247 -5.25 8.26 38.46
CA PRO A 247 -4.25 7.22 38.18
C PRO A 247 -4.84 6.13 37.28
N GLY A 248 -4.12 5.74 36.22
CA GLY A 248 -4.40 4.56 35.39
C GLY A 248 -4.98 4.79 33.99
N PHE A 249 -5.13 6.04 33.53
CA PHE A 249 -5.70 6.36 32.21
C PHE A 249 -4.70 6.87 31.15
N PHE A 250 -3.41 6.97 31.48
CA PHE A 250 -2.39 7.41 30.52
C PHE A 250 -1.64 6.24 29.87
N PRO A 251 -1.31 6.32 28.56
CA PRO A 251 -0.42 5.37 27.87
C PRO A 251 1.01 5.29 28.46
N ASN A 252 1.39 6.23 29.33
CA ASN A 252 2.68 6.25 30.01
C ASN A 252 2.77 5.27 31.19
N ASP A 253 1.66 4.64 31.60
CA ASP A 253 1.64 3.61 32.65
C ASP A 253 1.79 2.18 32.09
N LEU A 254 2.18 2.02 30.82
CA LEU A 254 2.70 0.73 30.32
C LEU A 254 3.97 0.39 31.10
N PRO A 255 4.10 -0.83 31.67
CA PRO A 255 5.20 -1.15 32.55
C PRO A 255 6.53 -0.97 31.82
N SER A 256 7.31 0.03 32.25
CA SER A 256 8.71 0.14 31.89
C SER A 256 9.39 -1.17 32.26
N THR A 257 9.97 -1.85 31.28
CA THR A 257 10.76 -3.07 31.49
C THR A 257 12.06 -2.71 32.20
N ASN A 258 12.00 -2.49 33.51
CA ASN A 258 13.17 -2.36 34.38
C ASN A 258 12.84 -3.04 35.71
N GLY A 259 13.13 -4.34 35.81
CA GLY A 259 12.95 -5.07 37.06
C GLY A 259 12.85 -6.59 36.93
N ILE A 260 13.78 -7.24 36.24
CA ILE A 260 14.08 -8.64 36.52
C ILE A 260 15.42 -8.66 37.25
N SER A 261 15.39 -8.46 38.57
CA SER A 261 16.49 -8.89 39.42
C SER A 261 16.40 -10.41 39.56
N GLN A 262 17.31 -11.13 38.92
CA GLN A 262 17.50 -12.53 39.22
C GLN A 262 18.19 -12.63 40.59
N ASN A 263 17.39 -12.88 41.62
CA ASN A 263 17.86 -13.41 42.89
C ASN A 263 17.73 -14.94 42.86
N THR A 264 18.78 -15.62 42.41
CA THR A 264 19.00 -17.04 42.71
C THR A 264 20.27 -17.13 43.55
N LYS A 265 20.06 -17.15 44.88
CA LYS A 265 21.06 -17.61 45.84
C LYS A 265 21.31 -19.10 45.56
N ALA A 266 22.53 -19.43 45.14
CA ALA A 266 23.10 -20.75 45.30
C ALA A 266 23.93 -20.77 46.59
N SER A 267 23.69 -21.76 47.43
CA SER A 267 24.53 -22.13 48.57
C SER A 267 24.22 -23.58 48.94
N PRO A 268 25.18 -24.41 49.39
CA PRO A 268 26.64 -24.29 49.36
C PRO A 268 27.28 -25.04 48.17
#